data_AF-A0A7V7D9F3-F1
#
_entry.id   AF-A0A7V7D9F3-F1
#
_cell.length_a   1.000
_cell.length_b   1.000
_cell.length_c   1.000
_cell.angle_alpha   90.00
_cell.angle_beta   90.00
_cell.angle_gamma   90.00
#
_symmetry.space_group_name_H-M   'P 1'
#
loop_
_entity.id
_entity.type
_entity.pdbx_description
1 polymer ?
#
loop_
_entity_poly.entity_id
_entity_poly.type
_entity_poly.pdbx_seq_one_letter_code
_entity_poly.pdbx_strand_id
1 'polypeptide(L)'
;MQKQDNIIVGLDIGTTKICTVVGEMSGSDINIIGIGTHPSIGLRKGVVVNIESTVESIKKAVEEAELMAGCEISNVYAGIAGGHITGFNSRGIVAIKGSEVVQGDVDRVIDAARAVAIPMDREVIHVLPQEFIVDDQSGIQNPLGMSAVRLEAKIHIVTGAVTSAHNIVKCANRAGLDVCDIVLESLASGEAVLTEEEKQLGTALLDLGGGTTDLAIFSGNNIRHTFVLALGGNNLTNDIAVGLRAPVSEAEKIKIKYGTCVARDINTEETIEVPGMGGRKSRKLPRQILGEILEPRMEEIFTLVKREIYRAGMENAMTSGSVLTGGTSLLEGVIEVAESVFNLPTRLGKPQGISGLVDVVNNPMYATGVGLVLYGAKNQNAKKFRIRDTNIFNRVMNRMKNWFKEVV
;
A
#
# COMPACT_ATOMS: atom_id res chain seq x y z
N MET A 1 19.64 0.15 -27.81
CA MET A 1 18.96 -0.93 -27.07
C MET A 1 19.16 -0.63 -25.60
N GLN A 2 18.10 -0.27 -24.88
CA GLN A 2 18.14 -0.12 -23.43
C GLN A 2 18.57 -1.44 -22.78
N LYS A 3 19.42 -1.39 -21.76
CA LYS A 3 19.76 -2.58 -20.98
C LYS A 3 18.53 -2.93 -20.13
N GLN A 4 17.91 -4.08 -20.41
CA GLN A 4 16.80 -4.65 -19.61
C GLN A 4 17.12 -4.79 -18.11
N ASP A 5 18.40 -4.78 -17.73
CA ASP A 5 18.84 -4.95 -16.33
C ASP A 5 18.50 -3.78 -15.40
N ASN A 6 18.08 -2.62 -15.92
CA ASN A 6 17.76 -1.44 -15.11
C ASN A 6 16.25 -1.13 -15.00
N ILE A 7 15.39 -1.97 -15.58
CA ILE A 7 13.94 -1.74 -15.59
C ILE A 7 13.29 -2.39 -14.38
N ILE A 8 12.48 -1.62 -13.67
CA ILE A 8 11.68 -2.07 -12.53
C ILE A 8 10.23 -1.75 -12.82
N VAL A 9 9.36 -2.71 -12.55
CA VAL A 9 7.93 -2.53 -12.79
C VAL A 9 7.15 -2.80 -11.53
N GLY A 10 6.36 -1.81 -11.12
CA GLY A 10 5.36 -1.94 -10.08
C GLY A 10 4.01 -2.31 -10.69
N LEU A 11 3.37 -3.36 -10.17
CA LEU A 11 2.02 -3.79 -10.56
C LEU A 11 1.09 -3.69 -9.35
N ASP A 12 0.31 -2.63 -9.29
CA ASP A 12 -0.74 -2.44 -8.30
C ASP A 12 -2.05 -3.07 -8.82
N ILE A 13 -2.51 -4.11 -8.11
CA ILE A 13 -3.72 -4.88 -8.45
C ILE A 13 -4.86 -4.42 -7.56
N GLY A 14 -5.33 -3.19 -7.78
CA GLY A 14 -6.39 -2.58 -7.00
C GLY A 14 -7.79 -3.12 -7.29
N THR A 15 -8.71 -2.85 -6.35
CA THR A 15 -10.13 -3.24 -6.47
C THR A 15 -10.85 -2.51 -7.61
N THR A 16 -10.51 -1.26 -7.88
CA THR A 16 -11.18 -0.42 -8.90
C THR A 16 -10.33 -0.21 -10.16
N LYS A 17 -9.01 -0.32 -10.04
CA LYS A 17 -8.05 -0.05 -11.11
C LYS A 17 -6.85 -0.99 -10.95
N ILE A 18 -6.33 -1.50 -12.06
CA ILE A 18 -4.98 -2.06 -12.16
C ILE A 18 -4.06 -0.95 -12.65
N CYS A 19 -2.91 -0.78 -12.01
CA CYS A 19 -1.92 0.22 -12.37
C CYS A 19 -0.55 -0.42 -12.53
N THR A 20 0.05 -0.25 -13.70
CA THR A 20 1.41 -0.68 -14.01
C THR A 20 2.29 0.56 -14.14
N VAL A 21 3.39 0.63 -13.41
CA VAL A 21 4.35 1.74 -13.46
C VAL A 21 5.72 1.18 -13.78
N VAL A 22 6.38 1.75 -14.78
CA VAL A 22 7.71 1.35 -15.28
C VAL A 22 8.71 2.42 -14.91
N GLY A 23 9.69 2.05 -14.11
CA GLY A 23 10.84 2.87 -13.76
C GLY A 23 12.13 2.34 -14.39
N GLU A 24 12.99 3.25 -14.84
CA GLU A 24 14.36 2.97 -15.24
C GLU A 24 15.32 3.55 -14.19
N MET A 25 16.22 2.71 -13.67
CA MET A 25 17.26 3.17 -12.76
C MET A 25 18.42 3.83 -13.51
N SER A 26 18.77 5.03 -13.06
CA SER A 26 19.96 5.77 -13.48
C SER A 26 20.80 6.14 -12.26
N GLY A 27 21.68 5.23 -11.85
CA GLY A 27 22.41 5.38 -10.59
C GLY A 27 21.48 5.16 -9.39
N SER A 28 21.40 6.13 -8.49
CA SER A 28 20.43 6.15 -7.37
C SER A 28 19.05 6.66 -7.77
N ASP A 29 18.95 7.33 -8.92
CA ASP A 29 17.73 8.01 -9.32
C ASP A 29 16.82 7.06 -10.10
N ILE A 30 15.51 7.21 -9.87
CA ILE A 30 14.48 6.47 -10.60
C ILE A 30 13.78 7.41 -11.56
N ASN A 31 13.79 7.03 -12.84
CA ASN A 31 13.11 7.73 -13.91
C ASN A 31 11.85 6.97 -14.32
N ILE A 32 10.66 7.54 -14.14
CA ILE A 32 9.41 6.92 -14.59
C ILE A 32 9.28 7.11 -16.10
N ILE A 33 9.27 6.01 -16.83
CA ILE A 33 9.28 5.98 -18.30
C ILE A 33 7.99 5.46 -18.92
N GLY A 34 7.12 4.79 -18.15
CA GLY A 34 5.84 4.32 -18.65
C GLY A 34 4.83 4.05 -17.54
N ILE A 35 3.56 4.28 -17.85
CA ILE A 35 2.43 4.07 -16.94
C ILE A 35 1.29 3.48 -17.78
N GLY A 36 0.59 2.51 -17.23
CA GLY A 36 -0.63 1.98 -17.84
C GLY A 36 -1.66 1.67 -16.79
N THR A 37 -2.92 1.94 -17.10
CA THR A 37 -4.03 1.73 -16.16
C THR A 37 -5.25 1.15 -16.84
N HIS A 38 -5.93 0.23 -16.15
CA HIS A 38 -7.19 -0.31 -16.64
C HIS A 38 -8.18 -0.51 -15.50
N PRO A 39 -9.50 -0.25 -15.70
CA PRO A 39 -10.52 -0.60 -14.72
C PRO A 39 -10.44 -2.08 -14.29
N SER A 40 -10.57 -2.30 -12.98
CA SER A 40 -10.55 -3.64 -12.40
C SER A 40 -11.98 -4.16 -12.20
N ILE A 41 -12.24 -5.36 -12.70
CA ILE A 41 -13.56 -6.03 -12.62
C ILE A 41 -13.52 -7.39 -11.92
N GLY A 42 -12.32 -7.92 -11.64
CA GLY A 42 -12.12 -9.23 -11.03
C GLY A 42 -11.80 -9.20 -9.54
N LEU A 43 -11.77 -8.02 -8.91
CA LEU A 43 -11.43 -7.85 -7.50
C LEU A 43 -12.57 -7.30 -6.65
N ARG A 44 -12.58 -7.69 -5.38
CA ARG A 44 -13.50 -7.17 -4.37
C ARG A 44 -12.78 -7.05 -3.04
N LYS A 45 -12.67 -5.82 -2.51
CA LYS A 45 -12.05 -5.53 -1.19
C LYS A 45 -10.64 -6.12 -1.05
N GLY A 46 -9.82 -5.96 -2.10
CA GLY A 46 -8.44 -6.46 -2.16
C GLY A 46 -8.32 -7.97 -2.45
N VAL A 47 -9.42 -8.68 -2.69
CA VAL A 47 -9.39 -10.13 -2.98
C VAL A 47 -9.81 -10.38 -4.43
N VAL A 48 -9.03 -11.21 -5.14
CA VAL A 48 -9.38 -11.67 -6.49
C VAL A 48 -10.55 -12.65 -6.41
N VAL A 49 -11.68 -12.28 -7.01
CA VAL A 49 -12.90 -13.09 -7.08
C VAL A 49 -13.13 -13.70 -8.47
N ASN A 50 -12.50 -13.15 -9.52
CA ASN A 50 -12.53 -13.69 -10.87
C ASN A 50 -11.15 -13.57 -11.53
N ILE A 51 -10.48 -14.72 -11.73
CA ILE A 51 -9.12 -14.80 -12.26
C ILE A 51 -9.06 -14.30 -13.70
N GLU A 52 -9.95 -14.77 -14.56
CA GLU A 52 -9.96 -14.45 -16.00
C GLU A 52 -10.10 -12.94 -16.24
N SER A 53 -11.06 -12.31 -15.56
CA SER A 53 -11.30 -10.87 -15.64
C SER A 53 -10.11 -10.06 -15.11
N THR A 54 -9.48 -10.52 -14.02
CA THR A 54 -8.27 -9.87 -13.48
C THR A 54 -7.09 -9.99 -14.44
N VAL A 55 -6.87 -11.16 -15.04
CA VAL A 55 -5.81 -11.38 -16.04
C VAL A 55 -5.96 -10.42 -17.21
N GLU A 56 -7.18 -10.25 -17.72
CA GLU A 56 -7.45 -9.33 -18.83
C GLU A 56 -7.19 -7.86 -18.45
N SER A 57 -7.63 -7.42 -17.28
CA SER A 57 -7.33 -6.07 -16.78
C SER A 57 -5.82 -5.84 -16.61
N ILE A 58 -5.07 -6.85 -16.14
CA ILE A 58 -3.60 -6.77 -16.02
C ILE A 58 -2.97 -6.62 -17.41
N LYS A 59 -3.32 -7.47 -18.37
CA LYS A 59 -2.76 -7.41 -19.73
C LYS A 59 -2.91 -6.03 -20.36
N LYS A 60 -4.09 -5.43 -20.26
CA LYS A 60 -4.34 -4.10 -20.83
C LYS A 60 -3.54 -2.99 -20.15
N ALA A 61 -3.43 -3.02 -18.81
CA ALA A 61 -2.62 -2.06 -18.09
C ALA A 61 -1.12 -2.23 -18.39
N VAL A 62 -0.66 -3.46 -18.62
CA VAL A 62 0.73 -3.76 -19.00
C VAL A 62 1.00 -3.30 -20.43
N GLU A 63 0.12 -3.61 -21.39
CA GLU A 63 0.25 -3.21 -22.79
C GLU A 63 0.35 -1.68 -22.93
N GLU A 64 -0.48 -0.92 -22.20
CA GLU A 64 -0.40 0.55 -22.19
C GLU A 64 0.94 1.04 -21.63
N ALA A 65 1.43 0.41 -20.56
CA ALA A 65 2.71 0.75 -19.95
C ALA A 65 3.91 0.41 -20.86
N GLU A 66 3.87 -0.74 -21.55
CA GLU A 66 4.88 -1.18 -22.54
C GLU A 66 4.95 -0.23 -23.73
N LEU A 67 3.78 0.18 -24.26
CA LEU A 67 3.69 1.15 -25.36
C LEU A 67 4.28 2.50 -24.96
N MET A 68 3.99 2.97 -23.74
CA MET A 68 4.51 4.24 -23.24
C MET A 68 6.02 4.18 -22.98
N ALA A 69 6.52 3.10 -22.38
CA ALA A 69 7.93 2.91 -22.06
C ALA A 69 8.80 2.51 -23.26
N GLY A 70 8.21 1.94 -24.32
CA GLY A 70 8.94 1.40 -25.46
C GLY A 70 9.75 0.15 -25.11
N CYS A 71 9.32 -0.65 -24.12
CA CYS A 71 10.00 -1.85 -23.67
C CYS A 71 9.01 -3.00 -23.38
N GLU A 72 9.49 -4.24 -23.41
CA GLU A 72 8.72 -5.40 -22.94
C GLU A 72 8.88 -5.58 -21.43
N ILE A 73 7.77 -5.86 -20.74
CA ILE A 73 7.69 -6.10 -19.31
C ILE A 73 7.58 -7.60 -19.07
N SER A 74 8.58 -8.18 -18.41
CA SER A 74 8.55 -9.60 -18.02
C SER A 74 8.52 -9.83 -16.52
N ASN A 75 8.96 -8.86 -15.71
CA ASN A 75 9.13 -9.02 -14.27
C ASN A 75 8.44 -7.88 -13.52
N VAL A 76 7.68 -8.18 -12.47
CA VAL A 76 6.94 -7.17 -11.69
C VAL A 76 7.06 -7.36 -10.18
N TYR A 77 7.03 -6.26 -9.45
CA TYR A 77 6.74 -6.22 -8.01
C TYR A 77 5.25 -5.96 -7.85
N ALA A 78 4.51 -6.94 -7.32
CA ALA A 78 3.05 -6.89 -7.24
C ALA A 78 2.58 -6.41 -5.86
N GLY A 79 1.60 -5.52 -5.83
CA GLY A 79 0.93 -5.10 -4.60
C GLY A 79 -0.02 -6.17 -4.06
N ILE A 80 -0.10 -6.26 -2.73
CA ILE A 80 -1.16 -6.98 -2.02
C ILE A 80 -1.76 -6.10 -0.91
N ALA A 81 -3.09 -6.04 -0.91
CA ALA A 81 -3.91 -5.46 0.16
C ALA A 81 -5.16 -6.32 0.38
N GLY A 82 -6.01 -5.91 1.33
CA GLY A 82 -7.27 -6.58 1.63
C GLY A 82 -7.40 -7.01 3.07
N GLY A 83 -8.64 -7.21 3.53
CA GLY A 83 -8.95 -7.58 4.91
C GLY A 83 -8.45 -8.96 5.36
N HIS A 84 -7.74 -9.69 4.49
CA HIS A 84 -7.04 -10.94 4.81
C HIS A 84 -5.61 -10.69 5.32
N ILE A 85 -5.10 -9.47 5.19
CA ILE A 85 -3.80 -9.04 5.73
C ILE A 85 -3.91 -8.79 7.24
N THR A 86 -2.88 -9.19 7.98
CA THR A 86 -2.79 -8.94 9.42
C THR A 86 -1.33 -8.74 9.81
N GLY A 87 -1.06 -7.62 10.49
CA GLY A 87 0.22 -7.31 11.11
C GLY A 87 0.22 -7.59 12.61
N PHE A 88 1.35 -8.06 13.15
CA PHE A 88 1.55 -8.17 14.59
C PHE A 88 3.04 -8.10 14.95
N ASN A 89 3.33 -7.68 16.17
CA ASN A 89 4.71 -7.54 16.65
C ASN A 89 5.20 -8.85 17.31
N SER A 90 6.48 -9.15 17.13
CA SER A 90 7.16 -10.28 17.76
C SER A 90 8.55 -9.88 18.24
N ARG A 91 9.10 -10.64 19.20
CA ARG A 91 10.43 -10.41 19.77
C ARG A 91 11.23 -11.70 19.79
N GLY A 92 12.50 -11.62 19.38
CA GLY A 92 13.48 -12.70 19.45
C GLY A 92 14.67 -12.29 20.28
N ILE A 93 15.33 -13.27 20.91
CA ILE A 93 16.49 -13.05 21.77
C ILE A 93 17.52 -14.14 21.46
N VAL A 94 18.79 -13.76 21.33
CA VAL A 94 19.92 -14.68 21.17
C VAL A 94 21.10 -14.25 22.03
N ALA A 95 21.89 -15.24 22.46
CA ALA A 95 23.20 -14.99 23.05
C ALA A 95 24.25 -14.77 21.94
N ILE A 96 25.17 -13.85 22.21
CA ILE A 96 26.35 -13.57 21.39
C ILE A 96 27.51 -14.40 21.90
N LYS A 97 28.16 -15.16 21.01
CA LYS A 97 29.25 -16.07 21.37
C LYS A 97 30.62 -15.38 21.38
N GLY A 98 30.77 -14.31 20.61
CA GLY A 98 31.97 -13.49 20.53
C GLY A 98 31.90 -12.26 21.44
N SER A 99 32.83 -11.33 21.25
CA SER A 99 32.80 -10.02 21.90
C SER A 99 31.88 -9.03 21.21
N GLU A 100 31.66 -9.19 19.91
CA GLU A 100 30.90 -8.26 19.05
C GLU A 100 29.82 -9.00 18.26
N VAL A 101 28.75 -8.27 17.95
CA VAL A 101 27.65 -8.75 17.11
C VAL A 101 28.11 -8.86 15.65
N VAL A 102 27.96 -10.05 15.07
CA VAL A 102 28.21 -10.29 13.63
C VAL A 102 26.90 -10.53 12.86
N GLN A 103 26.96 -10.50 11.52
CA GLN A 103 25.77 -10.72 10.67
C GLN A 103 25.06 -12.04 10.97
N GLY A 104 25.81 -13.08 11.31
CA GLY A 104 25.22 -14.37 11.71
C GLY A 104 24.38 -14.28 13.00
N ASP A 105 24.68 -13.35 13.90
CA ASP A 105 23.90 -13.14 15.12
C ASP A 105 22.60 -12.40 14.83
N VAL A 106 22.68 -11.40 13.95
CA VAL A 106 21.52 -10.69 13.43
C VAL A 106 20.54 -11.64 12.74
N ASP A 107 21.04 -12.45 11.82
CA ASP A 107 20.20 -13.42 11.10
C ASP A 107 19.49 -14.35 12.10
N ARG A 108 20.22 -14.85 13.09
CA ARG A 108 19.68 -15.72 14.15
C ARG A 108 18.64 -15.03 15.02
N VAL A 109 18.82 -13.76 15.41
CA VAL A 109 17.85 -13.08 16.27
C VAL A 109 16.55 -12.77 15.55
N ILE A 110 16.62 -12.45 14.26
CA ILE A 110 15.43 -12.25 13.43
C ILE A 110 14.72 -13.59 13.19
N ASP A 111 15.46 -14.67 12.92
CA ASP A 111 14.88 -16.02 12.80
C ASP A 111 14.16 -16.42 14.10
N ALA A 112 14.78 -16.15 15.26
CA ALA A 112 14.16 -16.38 16.57
C ALA A 112 12.89 -15.53 16.76
N ALA A 113 12.92 -14.25 16.36
CA ALA A 113 11.77 -13.36 16.46
C ALA A 113 10.61 -13.79 15.54
N ARG A 114 10.93 -14.36 14.37
CA ARG A 114 9.95 -14.87 13.40
C ARG A 114 9.37 -16.24 13.79
N ALA A 115 9.97 -16.95 14.75
CA ALA A 115 9.55 -18.30 15.18
C ALA A 115 8.25 -18.29 16.01
N VAL A 116 7.19 -17.73 15.44
CA VAL A 116 5.84 -17.67 15.99
C VAL A 116 4.93 -18.65 15.23
N ALA A 117 3.88 -19.13 15.89
CA ALA A 117 2.91 -20.01 15.26
C ALA A 117 2.08 -19.22 14.22
N ILE A 118 2.33 -19.48 12.93
CA ILE A 118 1.52 -18.97 11.84
C ILE A 118 0.50 -20.05 11.45
N PRO A 119 -0.81 -19.73 11.40
CA PRO A 119 -1.82 -20.64 10.88
C PRO A 119 -1.49 -21.18 9.49
N MET A 120 -1.82 -22.44 9.20
CA MET A 120 -1.46 -23.09 7.93
C MET A 120 -2.10 -22.45 6.69
N ASP A 121 -3.20 -21.72 6.87
CA ASP A 121 -3.92 -20.97 5.83
C ASP A 121 -3.35 -19.56 5.60
N ARG A 122 -2.30 -19.18 6.33
CA ARG A 122 -1.62 -17.90 6.21
C ARG A 122 -0.15 -18.06 5.86
N GLU A 123 0.40 -17.06 5.19
CA GLU A 123 1.83 -16.94 4.93
C GLU A 123 2.37 -15.59 5.38
N VAL A 124 3.67 -15.58 5.69
CA VAL A 124 4.41 -14.36 6.02
C VAL A 124 4.77 -13.65 4.72
N ILE A 125 4.30 -12.41 4.57
CA ILE A 125 4.56 -11.58 3.40
C ILE A 125 5.78 -10.70 3.67
N HIS A 126 5.84 -10.06 4.85
CA HIS A 126 6.96 -9.23 5.27
C HIS A 126 7.36 -9.52 6.71
N VAL A 127 8.67 -9.41 6.95
CA VAL A 127 9.27 -9.33 8.28
C VAL A 127 10.04 -8.03 8.32
N LEU A 128 9.57 -7.09 9.12
CA LEU A 128 10.09 -5.73 9.19
C LEU A 128 10.74 -5.52 10.57
N PRO A 129 12.07 -5.54 10.67
CA PRO A 129 12.76 -5.12 11.88
C PRO A 129 12.32 -3.72 12.32
N GLN A 130 12.13 -3.52 13.62
CA GLN A 130 11.71 -2.24 14.20
C GLN A 130 12.83 -1.62 15.05
N GLU A 131 13.49 -2.45 15.84
CA GLU A 131 14.66 -2.08 16.62
C GLU A 131 15.40 -3.34 17.08
N PHE A 132 16.69 -3.16 17.38
CA PHE A 132 17.52 -4.08 18.11
C PHE A 132 17.74 -3.58 19.54
N ILE A 133 17.95 -4.53 20.45
CA ILE A 133 18.32 -4.25 21.83
C ILE A 133 19.62 -4.99 22.11
N VAL A 134 20.66 -4.24 22.50
CA VAL A 134 21.99 -4.78 22.82
C VAL A 134 22.25 -4.56 24.30
N ASP A 135 22.35 -5.65 25.08
CA ASP A 135 22.60 -5.60 26.54
C ASP A 135 21.72 -4.55 27.27
N ASP A 136 20.41 -4.60 27.00
CA ASP A 136 19.37 -3.70 27.53
C ASP A 136 19.33 -2.27 26.96
N GLN A 137 20.22 -1.92 26.05
CA GLN A 137 20.17 -0.66 25.31
C GLN A 137 19.22 -0.79 24.10
N SER A 138 18.10 -0.07 24.14
CA SER A 138 17.08 -0.04 23.07
C SER A 138 17.33 1.05 22.02
N GLY A 139 16.54 1.05 20.94
CA GLY A 139 16.61 2.07 19.89
C GLY A 139 17.74 1.87 18.88
N ILE A 140 18.39 0.71 18.86
CA ILE A 140 19.50 0.41 17.96
C ILE A 140 18.93 -0.03 16.61
N GLN A 141 19.32 0.65 15.53
CA GLN A 141 18.92 0.28 14.17
C GLN A 141 19.86 -0.77 13.56
N ASN A 142 21.17 -0.60 13.77
CA ASN A 142 22.18 -1.52 13.28
C ASN A 142 23.09 -1.97 14.45
N PRO A 143 22.99 -3.23 14.92
CA PRO A 143 23.80 -3.72 16.02
C PRO A 143 25.17 -4.25 15.59
N LEU A 144 25.48 -4.31 14.28
CA LEU A 144 26.72 -4.91 13.78
C LEU A 144 27.96 -4.22 14.35
N GLY A 145 28.91 -5.02 14.86
CA GLY A 145 30.14 -4.54 15.48
C GLY A 145 29.98 -4.00 16.90
N MET A 146 28.76 -3.95 17.46
CA MET A 146 28.57 -3.57 18.85
C MET A 146 29.01 -4.70 19.78
N SER A 147 29.70 -4.35 20.87
CA SER A 147 30.02 -5.31 21.91
C SER A 147 28.76 -5.70 22.69
N ALA A 148 28.50 -7.00 22.80
CA ALA A 148 27.25 -7.51 23.33
C ALA A 148 27.38 -8.91 23.90
N VAL A 149 26.65 -9.21 24.97
CA VAL A 149 26.42 -10.60 25.44
C VAL A 149 25.07 -11.11 24.94
N ARG A 150 24.07 -10.22 24.85
CA ARG A 150 22.70 -10.51 24.44
C ARG A 150 22.25 -9.54 23.35
N LEU A 151 21.69 -10.10 22.29
CA LEU A 151 21.03 -9.35 21.22
C LEU A 151 19.56 -9.74 21.18
N GLU A 152 18.70 -8.74 21.09
CA GLU A 152 17.28 -8.92 20.86
C GLU A 152 16.84 -8.15 19.61
N ALA A 153 15.79 -8.64 18.96
CA ALA A 153 15.14 -7.96 17.86
C ALA A 153 13.65 -7.85 18.13
N LYS A 154 13.10 -6.66 17.93
CA LYS A 154 11.66 -6.46 17.78
C LYS A 154 11.35 -6.34 16.29
N ILE A 155 10.37 -7.10 15.84
CA ILE A 155 9.97 -7.14 14.43
C ILE A 155 8.45 -6.97 14.31
N HIS A 156 8.01 -6.41 13.19
CA HIS A 156 6.64 -6.45 12.72
C HIS A 156 6.51 -7.54 11.67
N ILE A 157 5.61 -8.50 11.89
CA ILE A 157 5.32 -9.58 10.95
C ILE A 157 4.00 -9.26 10.26
N VAL A 158 4.03 -9.19 8.93
CA VAL A 158 2.83 -9.05 8.09
C VAL A 158 2.51 -10.41 7.48
N THR A 159 1.29 -10.87 7.69
CA THR A 159 0.78 -12.13 7.13
C THR A 159 -0.44 -11.90 6.26
N GLY A 160 -0.68 -12.78 5.31
CA GLY A 160 -1.91 -12.81 4.51
C GLY A 160 -2.40 -14.23 4.25
N ALA A 161 -3.64 -14.36 3.79
CA ALA A 161 -4.17 -15.65 3.35
C ALA A 161 -3.39 -16.18 2.14
N VAL A 162 -2.93 -17.43 2.21
CA VAL A 162 -2.14 -18.07 1.14
C VAL A 162 -2.89 -18.02 -0.20
N THR A 163 -4.21 -18.23 -0.17
CA THR A 163 -5.04 -18.22 -1.38
C THR A 163 -5.05 -16.86 -2.09
N SER A 164 -5.01 -15.75 -1.34
CA SER A 164 -5.05 -14.41 -1.93
C SER A 164 -3.76 -14.09 -2.68
N ALA A 165 -2.61 -14.33 -2.05
CA ALA A 165 -1.30 -14.14 -2.66
C ALA A 165 -1.07 -15.11 -3.84
N HIS A 166 -1.46 -16.38 -3.72
CA HIS A 166 -1.44 -17.33 -4.82
C HIS A 166 -2.27 -16.85 -6.02
N ASN A 167 -3.46 -16.27 -5.78
CA ASN A 167 -4.31 -15.77 -6.85
C ASN A 167 -3.69 -14.56 -7.56
N ILE A 168 -3.04 -13.64 -6.82
CA ILE A 168 -2.29 -12.53 -7.40
C ILE A 168 -1.18 -13.05 -8.34
N VAL A 169 -0.34 -13.96 -7.85
CA VAL A 169 0.75 -14.55 -8.64
C VAL A 169 0.21 -15.31 -9.85
N LYS A 170 -0.87 -16.08 -9.67
CA LYS A 170 -1.52 -16.80 -10.76
C LYS A 170 -2.04 -15.86 -11.85
N CYS A 171 -2.65 -14.74 -11.46
CA CYS A 171 -3.14 -13.73 -12.41
C CYS A 171 -1.97 -13.09 -13.19
N ALA A 172 -0.91 -12.66 -12.50
CA ALA A 172 0.27 -12.09 -13.15
C ALA A 172 0.94 -13.09 -14.11
N ASN A 173 1.17 -14.33 -13.68
CA ASN A 173 1.78 -15.38 -14.52
C ASN A 173 0.93 -15.68 -15.77
N ARG A 174 -0.41 -15.74 -15.64
CA ARG A 174 -1.31 -15.93 -16.80
C ARG A 174 -1.37 -14.70 -17.71
N ALA A 175 -0.99 -13.53 -17.22
CA ALA A 175 -0.80 -12.32 -18.03
C ALA A 175 0.56 -12.30 -18.75
N GLY A 176 1.46 -13.26 -18.49
CA GLY A 176 2.79 -13.34 -19.09
C GLY A 176 3.90 -12.70 -18.25
N LEU A 177 3.63 -12.41 -16.98
CA LEU A 177 4.55 -11.73 -16.07
C LEU A 177 5.10 -12.68 -15.01
N ASP A 178 6.39 -12.58 -14.71
CA ASP A 178 6.99 -13.19 -13.52
C ASP A 178 6.91 -12.22 -12.33
N VAL A 179 6.34 -12.66 -11.22
CA VAL A 179 6.29 -11.86 -9.99
C VAL A 179 7.63 -11.97 -9.26
N CYS A 180 8.40 -10.89 -9.23
CA CYS A 180 9.63 -10.77 -8.45
C CYS A 180 9.35 -10.72 -6.95
N ASP A 181 8.23 -10.13 -6.57
CA ASP A 181 7.84 -9.98 -5.19
C ASP A 181 6.35 -9.63 -5.01
N ILE A 182 5.81 -9.97 -3.85
CA ILE A 182 4.55 -9.46 -3.31
C ILE A 182 4.86 -8.47 -2.19
N VAL A 183 4.40 -7.23 -2.36
CA VAL A 183 4.67 -6.11 -1.46
C VAL A 183 3.37 -5.64 -0.82
N LEU A 184 3.37 -5.38 0.49
CA LEU A 184 2.22 -4.79 1.16
C LEU A 184 1.99 -3.38 0.59
N GLU A 185 0.78 -3.09 0.13
CA GLU A 185 0.49 -1.82 -0.55
C GLU A 185 0.76 -0.61 0.34
N SER A 186 0.41 -0.64 1.63
CA SER A 186 0.71 0.48 2.55
C SER A 186 2.21 0.68 2.82
N LEU A 187 3.03 -0.37 2.71
CA LEU A 187 4.49 -0.24 2.73
C LEU A 187 4.97 0.45 1.45
N ALA A 188 4.50 -0.01 0.29
CA ALA A 188 4.85 0.59 -1.00
C ALA A 188 4.43 2.06 -1.07
N SER A 189 3.16 2.39 -0.77
CA SER A 189 2.66 3.76 -0.74
C SER A 189 3.49 4.65 0.19
N GLY A 190 3.95 4.12 1.34
CA GLY A 190 4.81 4.84 2.28
C GLY A 190 6.19 5.18 1.72
N GLU A 191 6.77 4.33 0.87
CA GLU A 191 8.01 4.64 0.15
C GLU A 191 7.84 5.80 -0.83
N ALA A 192 6.65 5.93 -1.43
CA ALA A 192 6.38 6.96 -2.43
C ALA A 192 6.00 8.32 -1.86
N VAL A 193 5.31 8.40 -0.71
CA VAL A 193 4.65 9.65 -0.29
C VAL A 193 5.10 10.24 1.04
N LEU A 194 5.81 9.46 1.87
CA LEU A 194 6.30 9.92 3.16
C LEU A 194 7.71 10.49 3.04
N THR A 195 7.97 11.58 3.76
CA THR A 195 9.34 12.08 3.93
C THR A 195 10.06 11.28 5.00
N GLU A 196 11.39 11.30 4.98
CA GLU A 196 12.20 10.65 6.03
C GLU A 196 11.95 11.28 7.41
N GLU A 197 11.67 12.58 7.48
CA GLU A 197 11.31 13.26 8.74
C GLU A 197 10.00 12.72 9.32
N GLU A 198 8.98 12.50 8.49
CA GLU A 198 7.70 11.94 8.93
C GLU A 198 7.84 10.49 9.39
N LYS A 199 8.63 9.67 8.67
CA LYS A 199 8.91 8.29 9.08
C LYS A 199 9.70 8.25 10.39
N GLN A 200 10.61 9.21 10.60
CA GLN A 200 11.45 9.28 11.79
C GLN A 200 10.68 9.75 13.02
N LEU A 201 9.99 10.89 12.95
CA LEU A 201 9.22 11.47 14.06
C LEU A 201 7.96 10.66 14.36
N GLY A 202 7.32 10.16 13.30
CA GLY A 202 6.23 9.21 13.35
C GLY A 202 4.95 9.76 12.74
N THR A 203 4.30 8.97 11.89
CA THR A 203 3.13 9.37 11.11
C THR A 203 2.21 8.19 10.84
N ALA A 204 0.91 8.44 10.69
CA ALA A 204 -0.02 7.48 10.10
C ALA A 204 -0.19 7.75 8.61
N LEU A 205 0.17 6.77 7.79
CA LEU A 205 -0.20 6.72 6.39
C LEU A 205 -1.55 6.00 6.25
N LEU A 206 -2.51 6.65 5.60
CA LEU A 206 -3.78 6.05 5.20
C LEU A 206 -3.89 6.05 3.68
N ASP A 207 -3.87 4.86 3.07
CA ASP A 207 -4.17 4.67 1.65
C ASP A 207 -5.67 4.44 1.48
N LEU A 208 -6.36 5.40 0.88
CA LEU A 208 -7.80 5.38 0.66
C LEU A 208 -8.09 4.82 -0.74
N GLY A 209 -8.06 3.49 -0.84
CA GLY A 209 -8.36 2.75 -2.06
C GLY A 209 -9.86 2.69 -2.39
N GLY A 210 -10.18 1.96 -3.46
CA GLY A 210 -11.57 1.75 -3.88
C GLY A 210 -12.32 0.71 -3.04
N GLY A 211 -11.63 -0.36 -2.61
CA GLY A 211 -12.23 -1.45 -1.82
C GLY A 211 -11.80 -1.50 -0.36
N THR A 212 -10.73 -0.80 -0.02
CA THR A 212 -10.04 -0.85 1.27
C THR A 212 -9.52 0.52 1.66
N THR A 213 -9.28 0.67 2.96
CA THR A 213 -8.49 1.73 3.56
C THR A 213 -7.36 1.05 4.33
N ASP A 214 -6.13 1.28 3.90
CA ASP A 214 -4.95 0.61 4.43
C ASP A 214 -4.18 1.60 5.34
N LEU A 215 -3.94 1.20 6.59
CA LEU A 215 -3.20 1.96 7.59
C LEU A 215 -1.80 1.36 7.75
N ALA A 216 -0.78 2.22 7.73
CA ALA A 216 0.55 1.93 8.24
C ALA A 216 1.02 3.06 9.15
N ILE A 217 1.48 2.72 10.35
CA ILE A 217 2.06 3.69 11.29
C ILE A 217 3.57 3.55 11.25
N PHE A 218 4.26 4.63 10.93
CA PHE A 218 5.71 4.72 10.92
C PHE A 218 6.19 5.46 12.17
N SER A 219 7.32 5.07 12.74
CA SER A 219 8.03 5.82 13.78
C SER A 219 9.46 5.29 13.95
N GLY A 220 10.44 6.18 13.97
CA GLY A 220 11.87 5.82 13.97
C GLY A 220 12.26 5.06 12.70
N ASN A 221 11.81 5.53 11.54
CA ASN A 221 12.05 4.98 10.20
C ASN A 221 11.53 3.57 9.94
N ASN A 222 10.72 3.02 10.86
CA ASN A 222 10.20 1.66 10.76
C ASN A 222 8.68 1.62 10.92
N ILE A 223 8.05 0.61 10.32
CA ILE A 223 6.63 0.31 10.50
C ILE A 223 6.41 -0.25 11.90
N ARG A 224 5.56 0.42 12.68
CA ARG A 224 5.15 0.03 14.04
C ARG A 224 3.86 -0.78 14.07
N HIS A 225 2.94 -0.47 13.17
CA HIS A 225 1.64 -1.13 13.08
C HIS A 225 1.11 -1.09 11.64
N THR A 226 0.35 -2.13 11.26
CA THR A 226 -0.39 -2.16 10.00
C THR A 226 -1.79 -2.69 10.22
N PHE A 227 -2.74 -2.17 9.46
CA PHE A 227 -4.13 -2.59 9.49
C PHE A 227 -4.81 -2.35 8.16
N VAL A 228 -5.77 -3.20 7.79
CA VAL A 228 -6.58 -3.03 6.59
C VAL A 228 -8.05 -3.02 6.95
N LEU A 229 -8.72 -1.90 6.67
CA LEU A 229 -10.16 -1.77 6.78
C LEU A 229 -10.81 -2.10 5.43
N ALA A 230 -11.76 -3.05 5.43
CA ALA A 230 -12.45 -3.48 4.22
C ALA A 230 -13.62 -2.56 3.81
N LEU A 231 -13.37 -1.25 3.86
CA LEU A 231 -14.23 -0.14 3.42
C LEU A 231 -13.37 0.84 2.61
N GLY A 232 -13.92 1.44 1.56
CA GLY A 232 -13.19 2.41 0.73
C GLY A 232 -14.11 3.16 -0.23
N GLY A 233 -13.55 3.64 -1.34
CA GLY A 233 -14.25 4.43 -2.37
C GLY A 233 -15.59 3.86 -2.84
N ASN A 234 -15.72 2.54 -2.95
CA ASN A 234 -16.93 1.87 -3.39
C ASN A 234 -18.09 2.01 -2.40
N ASN A 235 -17.81 2.16 -1.10
CA ASN A 235 -18.83 2.40 -0.09
C ASN A 235 -19.48 3.77 -0.29
N LEU A 236 -18.66 4.81 -0.52
CA LEU A 236 -19.11 6.17 -0.84
C LEU A 236 -19.99 6.19 -2.10
N THR A 237 -19.55 5.47 -3.14
CA THR A 237 -20.32 5.31 -4.38
C THR A 237 -21.67 4.67 -4.14
N ASN A 238 -21.70 3.63 -3.31
CA ASN A 238 -22.92 2.89 -3.03
C ASN A 238 -23.92 3.73 -2.22
N ASP A 239 -23.43 4.54 -1.28
CA ASP A 239 -24.27 5.47 -0.53
C ASP A 239 -24.88 6.54 -1.43
N ILE A 240 -24.12 7.09 -2.38
CA ILE A 240 -24.66 8.00 -3.41
C ILE A 240 -25.72 7.28 -4.24
N ALA A 241 -25.45 6.06 -4.71
CA ALA A 241 -26.38 5.31 -5.53
C ALA A 241 -27.73 5.09 -4.82
N VAL A 242 -27.68 4.73 -3.53
CA VAL A 242 -28.85 4.54 -2.68
C VAL A 242 -29.56 5.87 -2.40
N GLY A 243 -28.82 6.89 -1.93
CA GLY A 243 -29.36 8.19 -1.55
C GLY A 243 -30.00 8.94 -2.71
N LEU A 244 -29.34 8.96 -3.87
CA LEU A 244 -29.85 9.64 -5.06
C LEU A 244 -30.77 8.76 -5.90
N ARG A 245 -30.85 7.46 -5.61
CA ARG A 245 -31.55 6.46 -6.44
C ARG A 245 -31.05 6.51 -7.89
N ALA A 246 -29.74 6.40 -8.05
CA ALA A 246 -29.03 6.36 -9.32
C ALA A 246 -28.38 4.99 -9.57
N PRO A 247 -28.13 4.59 -10.83
CA PRO A 247 -27.27 3.45 -11.13
C PRO A 247 -25.87 3.65 -10.52
N VAL A 248 -25.24 2.58 -10.03
CA VAL A 248 -23.91 2.63 -9.37
C VAL A 248 -22.84 3.26 -10.27
N SER A 249 -22.87 2.96 -11.57
CA SER A 249 -21.94 3.54 -12.55
C SER A 249 -22.08 5.06 -12.67
N GLU A 250 -23.31 5.58 -12.55
CA GLU A 250 -23.57 7.02 -12.59
C GLU A 250 -23.25 7.68 -11.25
N ALA A 251 -23.51 6.98 -10.14
CA ALA A 251 -23.09 7.42 -8.81
C ALA A 251 -21.57 7.61 -8.73
N GLU A 252 -20.77 6.73 -9.35
CA GLU A 252 -19.32 6.89 -9.40
C GLU A 252 -18.90 8.14 -10.17
N LYS A 253 -19.52 8.39 -11.33
CA LYS A 253 -19.26 9.59 -12.12
C LYS A 253 -19.63 10.86 -11.34
N ILE A 254 -20.76 10.83 -10.63
CA ILE A 254 -21.20 11.94 -9.78
C ILE A 254 -20.20 12.15 -8.63
N LYS A 255 -19.76 11.08 -7.96
CA LYS A 255 -18.76 11.14 -6.88
C LYS A 255 -17.46 11.80 -7.35
N ILE A 256 -16.92 11.33 -8.48
CA ILE A 256 -15.65 11.85 -9.03
C ILE A 256 -15.79 13.31 -9.47
N LYS A 257 -16.92 13.69 -10.08
CA LYS A 257 -17.08 15.02 -10.68
C LYS A 257 -17.55 16.09 -9.70
N TYR A 258 -18.36 15.72 -8.71
CA TYR A 258 -19.08 16.68 -7.85
C TYR A 258 -18.99 16.37 -6.35
N GLY A 259 -18.41 15.23 -5.97
CA GLY A 259 -18.34 14.79 -4.58
C GLY A 259 -17.52 15.74 -3.71
N THR A 260 -17.97 15.91 -2.47
CA THR A 260 -17.27 16.68 -1.43
C THR A 260 -17.71 16.16 -0.06
N CYS A 261 -16.83 16.23 0.93
CA CYS A 261 -17.09 15.94 2.33
C CYS A 261 -17.36 17.20 3.17
N VAL A 262 -17.47 18.39 2.56
CA VAL A 262 -17.74 19.63 3.28
C VAL A 262 -18.98 20.29 2.67
N ALA A 263 -20.16 19.91 3.17
CA ALA A 263 -21.44 20.38 2.63
C ALA A 263 -21.64 21.90 2.79
N ARG A 264 -21.07 22.49 3.84
CA ARG A 264 -21.24 23.90 4.23
C ARG A 264 -20.65 24.91 3.25
N ASP A 265 -19.70 24.49 2.42
CA ASP A 265 -18.99 25.38 1.50
C ASP A 265 -19.63 25.39 0.09
N ILE A 266 -20.72 24.65 -0.10
CA ILE A 266 -21.41 24.54 -1.38
C ILE A 266 -22.44 25.66 -1.53
N ASN A 267 -22.39 26.36 -2.66
CA ASN A 267 -23.41 27.34 -3.03
C ASN A 267 -24.78 26.64 -3.20
N THR A 268 -25.82 27.16 -2.55
CA THR A 268 -27.17 26.60 -2.57
C THR A 268 -27.82 26.56 -3.95
N GLU A 269 -27.32 27.36 -4.91
CA GLU A 269 -27.78 27.34 -6.31
C GLU A 269 -27.11 26.24 -7.15
N GLU A 270 -26.04 25.62 -6.65
CA GLU A 270 -25.30 24.60 -7.39
C GLU A 270 -26.10 23.29 -7.46
N THR A 271 -26.32 22.79 -8.68
CA THR A 271 -27.14 21.59 -8.92
C THR A 271 -26.38 20.53 -9.69
N ILE A 272 -26.72 19.27 -9.43
CA ILE A 272 -26.23 18.10 -10.15
C ILE A 272 -27.39 17.46 -10.92
N GLU A 273 -27.10 16.93 -12.10
CA GLU A 273 -28.05 16.11 -12.85
C GLU A 273 -27.84 14.64 -12.52
N VAL A 274 -28.91 13.99 -12.07
CA VAL A 274 -28.92 12.57 -11.71
C VAL A 274 -29.75 11.80 -12.72
N PRO A 275 -29.15 10.85 -13.47
CA PRO A 275 -29.88 9.97 -14.37
C PRO A 275 -30.95 9.15 -13.62
N GLY A 276 -32.12 9.00 -14.24
CA GLY A 276 -33.20 8.20 -13.67
C GLY A 276 -32.91 6.69 -13.79
N MET A 277 -33.33 5.91 -12.80
CA MET A 277 -33.32 4.44 -12.88
C MET A 277 -34.59 3.90 -13.56
N GLY A 278 -34.43 2.84 -14.36
CA GLY A 278 -35.56 2.07 -14.93
C GLY A 278 -36.44 2.86 -15.90
N GLY A 279 -35.85 3.70 -16.76
CA GLY A 279 -36.59 4.49 -17.76
C GLY A 279 -37.20 5.79 -17.23
N ARG A 280 -36.94 6.14 -15.97
CA ARG A 280 -37.32 7.46 -15.41
C ARG A 280 -36.47 8.57 -16.01
N LYS A 281 -37.04 9.77 -16.12
CA LYS A 281 -36.31 10.98 -16.56
C LYS A 281 -35.21 11.36 -15.56
N SER A 282 -34.18 12.06 -16.05
CA SER A 282 -33.17 12.68 -15.19
C SER A 282 -33.81 13.72 -14.27
N ARG A 283 -33.17 13.95 -13.12
CA ARG A 283 -33.62 14.92 -12.11
C ARG A 283 -32.47 15.83 -11.75
N LYS A 284 -32.75 17.12 -11.55
CA LYS A 284 -31.79 18.06 -10.96
C LYS A 284 -31.97 18.08 -9.44
N LEU A 285 -30.87 17.91 -8.72
CA LEU A 285 -30.84 17.97 -7.26
C LEU A 285 -29.78 18.99 -6.81
N PRO A 286 -29.93 19.63 -5.64
CA PRO A 286 -28.87 20.44 -5.06
C PRO A 286 -27.60 19.62 -4.85
N ARG A 287 -26.42 20.17 -5.12
CA ARG A 287 -25.14 19.47 -4.91
C ARG A 287 -24.88 19.18 -3.42
N GLN A 288 -25.42 20.00 -2.52
CA GLN A 288 -25.32 19.86 -1.06
C GLN A 288 -25.63 18.46 -0.53
N ILE A 289 -26.58 17.77 -1.15
CA ILE A 289 -26.94 16.39 -0.77
C ILE A 289 -25.74 15.41 -0.85
N LEU A 290 -24.73 15.70 -1.69
CA LEU A 290 -23.53 14.86 -1.78
C LEU A 290 -22.70 14.96 -0.49
N GLY A 291 -22.54 16.16 0.07
CA GLY A 291 -21.85 16.35 1.34
C GLY A 291 -22.56 15.63 2.49
N GLU A 292 -23.88 15.74 2.55
CA GLU A 292 -24.72 15.05 3.54
C GLU A 292 -24.64 13.51 3.47
N ILE A 293 -24.23 12.96 2.32
CA ILE A 293 -24.04 11.51 2.12
C ILE A 293 -22.59 11.10 2.35
N LEU A 294 -21.62 11.86 1.82
CA LEU A 294 -20.21 11.49 1.77
C LEU A 294 -19.47 11.77 3.07
N GLU A 295 -19.76 12.91 3.73
CA GLU A 295 -19.10 13.30 4.97
C GLU A 295 -19.30 12.25 6.09
N PRO A 296 -20.53 11.77 6.40
CA PRO A 296 -20.73 10.78 7.45
C PRO A 296 -20.05 9.43 7.14
N ARG A 297 -20.00 9.03 5.86
CA ARG A 297 -19.32 7.80 5.47
C ARG A 297 -17.80 7.92 5.65
N MET A 298 -17.23 9.06 5.29
CA MET A 298 -15.80 9.30 5.48
C MET A 298 -15.45 9.37 6.96
N GLU A 299 -16.29 10.05 7.77
CA GLU A 299 -16.15 10.11 9.22
C GLU A 299 -16.19 8.71 9.86
N GLU A 300 -17.10 7.84 9.40
CA GLU A 300 -17.17 6.45 9.86
C GLU A 300 -15.88 5.68 9.54
N ILE A 301 -15.37 5.78 8.31
CA ILE A 301 -14.11 5.13 7.90
C ILE A 301 -12.97 5.57 8.82
N PHE A 302 -12.78 6.87 9.02
CA PHE A 302 -11.73 7.37 9.89
C PHE A 302 -11.95 7.03 11.36
N THR A 303 -13.19 7.01 11.85
CA THR A 303 -13.50 6.61 13.23
C THR A 303 -13.15 5.15 13.49
N LEU A 304 -13.43 4.26 12.52
CA LEU A 304 -13.04 2.85 12.60
C LEU A 304 -11.52 2.69 12.60
N VAL A 305 -10.81 3.47 11.79
CA VAL A 305 -9.34 3.50 11.80
C VAL A 305 -8.80 4.03 13.13
N LYS A 306 -9.34 5.14 13.66
CA LYS A 306 -8.95 5.71 14.96
C LYS A 306 -9.12 4.71 16.09
N ARG A 307 -10.21 3.94 16.08
CA ARG A 307 -10.44 2.87 17.05
C ARG A 307 -9.38 1.77 16.97
N GLU A 308 -8.90 1.44 15.78
CA GLU A 308 -7.79 0.51 15.61
C GLU A 308 -6.49 1.08 16.17
N ILE A 309 -6.18 2.34 15.89
CA ILE A 309 -4.99 3.02 16.41
C ILE A 309 -4.97 2.96 17.95
N TYR A 310 -6.11 3.26 18.58
CA TYR A 310 -6.29 3.13 20.03
C TYR A 310 -6.10 1.70 20.53
N ARG A 311 -6.72 0.71 19.86
CA ARG A 311 -6.58 -0.71 20.21
C ARG A 311 -5.13 -1.18 20.14
N ALA A 312 -4.36 -0.66 19.19
CA ALA A 312 -2.96 -1.00 18.98
C ALA A 312 -2.01 -0.25 19.95
N GLY A 313 -2.49 0.74 20.71
CA GLY A 313 -1.66 1.55 21.61
C GLY A 313 -0.70 2.49 20.85
N MET A 314 -1.10 2.94 19.65
CA MET A 314 -0.25 3.70 18.74
C MET A 314 -0.58 5.21 18.69
N GLU A 315 -1.43 5.71 19.58
CA GLU A 315 -1.88 7.11 19.59
C GLU A 315 -0.72 8.10 19.70
N ASN A 316 0.31 7.73 20.47
CA ASN A 316 1.48 8.57 20.71
C ASN A 316 2.59 8.40 19.66
N ALA A 317 2.40 7.52 18.67
CA ALA A 317 3.41 7.20 17.65
C ALA A 317 3.30 8.09 16.39
N MET A 318 2.30 8.97 16.31
CA MET A 318 1.97 9.76 15.11
C MET A 318 2.26 11.25 15.30
N THR A 319 3.44 11.59 15.80
CA THR A 319 3.81 12.96 16.18
C THR A 319 3.75 13.96 15.01
N SER A 320 4.06 13.52 13.79
CA SER A 320 3.97 14.32 12.56
C SER A 320 2.56 14.38 11.95
N GLY A 321 1.56 13.78 12.60
CA GLY A 321 0.19 13.73 12.11
C GLY A 321 -0.06 12.60 11.12
N SER A 322 -0.97 12.82 10.17
CA SER A 322 -1.38 11.81 9.20
C SER A 322 -1.20 12.23 7.74
N VAL A 323 -0.93 11.25 6.87
CA VAL A 323 -0.78 11.44 5.43
C VAL A 323 -1.82 10.57 4.72
N LEU A 324 -2.71 11.20 3.95
CA LEU A 324 -3.72 10.51 3.16
C LEU A 324 -3.22 10.30 1.73
N THR A 325 -3.42 9.12 1.16
CA THR A 325 -3.12 8.85 -0.25
C THR A 325 -4.17 7.95 -0.89
N GLY A 326 -3.94 7.50 -2.13
CA GLY A 326 -4.89 6.67 -2.86
C GLY A 326 -5.96 7.47 -3.62
N GLY A 327 -6.77 6.78 -4.43
CA GLY A 327 -7.74 7.44 -5.30
C GLY A 327 -8.87 8.17 -4.56
N THR A 328 -9.29 7.65 -3.41
CA THR A 328 -10.38 8.23 -2.63
C THR A 328 -9.93 9.46 -1.85
N SER A 329 -8.63 9.64 -1.59
CA SER A 329 -8.11 10.85 -0.92
C SER A 329 -8.14 12.10 -1.81
N LEU A 330 -8.54 11.96 -3.08
CA LEU A 330 -8.81 13.10 -3.98
C LEU A 330 -10.18 13.74 -3.71
N LEU A 331 -11.03 13.14 -2.89
CA LEU A 331 -12.34 13.69 -2.57
C LEU A 331 -12.17 15.02 -1.81
N GLU A 332 -12.81 16.07 -2.32
CA GLU A 332 -12.81 17.40 -1.69
C GLU A 332 -13.28 17.29 -0.23
N GLY A 333 -12.61 17.99 0.70
CA GLY A 333 -13.02 17.99 2.10
C GLY A 333 -12.52 16.80 2.95
N VAL A 334 -11.82 15.82 2.36
CA VAL A 334 -11.40 14.60 3.08
C VAL A 334 -10.37 14.89 4.18
N ILE A 335 -9.52 15.89 3.98
CA ILE A 335 -8.48 16.29 4.94
C ILE A 335 -9.14 16.84 6.20
N GLU A 336 -10.13 17.71 6.03
CA GLU A 336 -10.88 18.36 7.09
C GLU A 336 -11.60 17.34 7.97
N VAL A 337 -12.21 16.31 7.36
CA VAL A 337 -12.82 15.20 8.12
C VAL A 337 -11.75 14.40 8.86
N ALA A 338 -10.60 14.11 8.24
CA ALA A 338 -9.51 13.40 8.90
C ALA A 338 -8.95 14.19 10.09
N GLU A 339 -8.70 15.49 9.95
CA GLU A 339 -8.24 16.35 11.04
C GLU A 339 -9.26 16.44 12.17
N SER A 340 -10.55 16.54 11.84
CA SER A 340 -11.63 16.55 12.84
C SER A 340 -11.68 15.23 13.63
N VAL A 341 -11.55 14.09 12.95
CA VAL A 341 -11.62 12.77 13.59
C VAL A 341 -10.34 12.45 14.36
N PHE A 342 -9.17 12.60 13.75
CA PHE A 342 -7.89 12.22 14.37
C PHE A 342 -7.38 13.26 15.37
N ASN A 343 -7.82 14.52 15.25
CA ASN A 343 -7.28 15.66 16.01
C ASN A 343 -5.77 15.81 15.83
N LEU A 344 -5.32 15.66 14.58
CA LEU A 344 -3.92 15.72 14.17
C LEU A 344 -3.82 16.45 12.82
N PRO A 345 -2.73 17.18 12.55
CA PRO A 345 -2.47 17.74 11.22
C PRO A 345 -2.52 16.65 10.17
N THR A 346 -3.19 16.93 9.05
CA THR A 346 -3.32 15.96 7.97
C THR A 346 -2.97 16.59 6.64
N ARG A 347 -2.22 15.86 5.80
CA ARG A 347 -1.89 16.31 4.44
C ARG A 347 -2.17 15.23 3.40
N LEU A 348 -2.26 15.66 2.16
CA LEU A 348 -2.32 14.77 1.00
C LEU A 348 -0.91 14.33 0.59
N GLY A 349 -0.71 13.01 0.48
CA GLY A 349 0.51 12.35 0.03
C GLY A 349 0.50 12.11 -1.47
N LYS A 350 1.51 12.65 -2.17
CA LYS A 350 1.75 12.42 -3.60
C LYS A 350 3.12 11.80 -3.81
N PRO A 351 3.32 11.02 -4.89
CA PRO A 351 4.62 10.43 -5.18
C PRO A 351 5.75 11.46 -5.25
N GLN A 352 6.88 11.16 -4.60
CA GLN A 352 8.10 11.95 -4.58
C GLN A 352 9.35 11.07 -4.77
N GLY A 353 10.52 11.69 -4.91
CA GLY A 353 11.79 10.95 -5.08
C GLY A 353 11.96 10.28 -6.45
N ILE A 354 11.29 10.81 -7.48
CA ILE A 354 11.29 10.27 -8.85
C ILE A 354 11.47 11.38 -9.90
N SER A 355 11.89 10.98 -11.09
CA SER A 355 12.05 11.84 -12.28
C SER A 355 11.26 11.28 -13.47
N GLY A 356 11.30 11.95 -14.64
CA GLY A 356 10.62 11.49 -15.86
C GLY A 356 9.19 11.99 -15.97
N LEU A 357 8.24 11.07 -16.10
CA LEU A 357 6.79 11.32 -16.22
C LEU A 357 6.15 11.82 -14.91
N VAL A 358 6.84 12.68 -14.15
CA VAL A 358 6.43 13.17 -12.83
C VAL A 358 5.05 13.83 -12.88
N ASP A 359 4.78 14.66 -13.88
CA ASP A 359 3.48 15.36 -14.01
C ASP A 359 2.30 14.38 -14.13
N VAL A 360 2.52 13.18 -14.66
CA VAL A 360 1.48 12.14 -14.82
C VAL A 360 1.27 11.39 -13.50
N VAL A 361 2.35 11.03 -12.80
CA VAL A 361 2.28 10.26 -11.56
C VAL A 361 2.14 11.11 -10.30
N ASN A 362 2.21 12.44 -10.38
CA ASN A 362 2.03 13.36 -9.26
C ASN A 362 0.55 13.47 -8.82
N ASN A 363 -0.03 12.31 -8.52
CA ASN A 363 -1.39 12.12 -8.08
C ASN A 363 -1.41 10.95 -7.07
N PRO A 364 -2.08 11.10 -5.90
CA PRO A 364 -2.20 10.05 -4.89
C PRO A 364 -2.64 8.68 -5.42
N MET A 365 -3.41 8.64 -6.51
CA MET A 365 -3.86 7.40 -7.14
C MET A 365 -2.75 6.53 -7.76
N TYR A 366 -1.51 7.02 -7.79
CA TYR A 366 -0.33 6.31 -8.29
C TYR A 366 0.69 6.01 -7.18
N ALA A 367 0.41 6.37 -5.92
CA ALA A 367 1.31 6.16 -4.78
C ALA A 367 1.79 4.72 -4.66
N THR A 368 0.88 3.76 -4.69
CA THR A 368 1.21 2.33 -4.61
C THR A 368 2.09 1.89 -5.78
N GLY A 369 1.71 2.22 -7.01
CA GLY A 369 2.46 1.85 -8.22
C GLY A 369 3.89 2.41 -8.23
N VAL A 370 4.07 3.70 -7.92
CA VAL A 370 5.40 4.31 -7.79
C VAL A 370 6.16 3.72 -6.61
N GLY A 371 5.48 3.47 -5.49
CA GLY A 371 6.03 2.85 -4.30
C GLY A 371 6.58 1.46 -4.53
N LEU A 372 5.92 0.66 -5.36
CA LEU A 372 6.38 -0.67 -5.78
C LEU A 372 7.66 -0.57 -6.61
N VAL A 373 7.79 0.46 -7.46
CA VAL A 373 9.03 0.72 -8.22
C VAL A 373 10.17 1.13 -7.28
N LEU A 374 9.92 2.06 -6.36
CA LEU A 374 10.90 2.49 -5.35
C LEU A 374 11.34 1.33 -4.46
N TYR A 375 10.40 0.51 -4.01
CA TYR A 375 10.68 -0.71 -3.27
C TYR A 375 11.52 -1.68 -4.09
N GLY A 376 11.15 -1.93 -5.34
CA GLY A 376 11.89 -2.80 -6.25
C GLY A 376 13.32 -2.32 -6.49
N ALA A 377 13.54 -1.00 -6.56
CA ALA A 377 14.86 -0.40 -6.77
C ALA A 377 15.79 -0.62 -5.60
N LYS A 378 15.26 -0.44 -4.38
CA LYS A 378 15.99 -0.78 -3.15
C LYS A 378 16.29 -2.29 -3.10
N ASN A 379 15.37 -3.14 -3.55
CA ASN A 379 15.49 -4.59 -3.37
C ASN A 379 16.00 -5.37 -4.61
N GLN A 380 16.60 -4.72 -5.62
CA GLN A 380 17.03 -5.36 -6.88
C GLN A 380 18.06 -6.51 -6.69
N ASN A 381 18.82 -6.51 -5.60
CA ASN A 381 19.78 -7.57 -5.30
C ASN A 381 19.14 -8.89 -4.81
N ALA A 382 17.81 -8.99 -4.76
CA ALA A 382 17.08 -10.22 -4.45
C ALA A 382 16.87 -11.11 -5.69
N LYS A 383 17.25 -12.39 -5.61
CA LYS A 383 17.18 -13.34 -6.75
C LYS A 383 15.73 -13.56 -7.27
N LYS A 384 15.58 -13.52 -8.60
CA LYS A 384 14.32 -13.70 -9.38
C LYS A 384 13.57 -15.03 -9.12
N PHE A 385 12.25 -15.03 -9.31
CA PHE A 385 11.39 -16.21 -9.18
C PHE A 385 11.64 -17.26 -10.28
N ARG A 386 11.65 -18.56 -9.92
CA ARG A 386 11.57 -19.68 -10.88
C ARG A 386 10.43 -20.63 -10.53
N ILE A 387 9.65 -21.01 -11.54
CA ILE A 387 8.36 -21.74 -11.48
C ILE A 387 8.48 -23.22 -11.02
N ARG A 388 9.68 -23.77 -10.89
CA ARG A 388 9.88 -25.17 -10.46
C ARG A 388 10.04 -25.40 -8.94
N ASP A 389 9.99 -24.34 -8.14
CA ASP A 389 10.04 -24.48 -6.68
C ASP A 389 8.60 -24.57 -6.14
N THR A 390 8.21 -25.77 -5.69
CA THR A 390 6.90 -26.09 -5.09
C THR A 390 6.56 -25.30 -3.83
N ASN A 391 7.48 -24.48 -3.33
CA ASN A 391 7.34 -23.71 -2.10
C ASN A 391 7.71 -22.24 -2.34
N ILE A 392 6.70 -21.38 -2.50
CA ILE A 392 6.78 -19.93 -2.23
C ILE A 392 7.44 -19.69 -0.85
N PHE A 393 7.20 -20.63 0.07
CA PHE A 393 7.76 -20.76 1.43
C PHE A 393 9.29 -20.63 1.56
N ASN A 394 10.08 -21.10 0.58
CA ASN A 394 11.55 -21.11 0.71
C ASN A 394 12.20 -19.76 0.40
N ARG A 395 11.47 -18.80 -0.19
CA ARG A 395 12.06 -17.53 -0.66
C ARG A 395 11.84 -16.34 0.27
N VAL A 396 10.76 -16.35 1.08
CA VAL A 396 10.63 -15.48 2.28
C VAL A 396 11.83 -15.67 3.22
N MET A 397 12.40 -16.87 3.26
CA MET A 397 13.55 -17.24 4.08
C MET A 397 14.90 -16.67 3.59
N ASN A 398 15.02 -16.28 2.30
CA ASN A 398 16.27 -15.73 1.75
C ASN A 398 16.33 -14.19 1.79
N ARG A 399 15.23 -13.51 2.12
CA ARG A 399 15.10 -12.04 1.97
C ARG A 399 15.69 -11.28 3.16
N MET A 400 15.76 -11.90 4.34
CA MET A 400 16.39 -11.31 5.54
C MET A 400 17.85 -10.92 5.32
N LYS A 401 18.58 -11.62 4.45
CA LYS A 401 20.02 -11.42 4.24
C LYS A 401 20.38 -10.17 3.43
N ASN A 402 19.43 -9.61 2.67
CA ASN A 402 19.70 -8.49 1.78
C ASN A 402 19.31 -7.14 2.39
N TRP A 403 18.21 -7.08 3.16
CA TRP A 403 17.79 -5.85 3.86
C TRP A 403 18.86 -5.35 4.84
N PHE A 404 19.64 -6.27 5.42
CA PHE A 404 20.74 -5.97 6.34
C PHE A 404 21.99 -5.37 5.70
N LYS A 405 22.16 -5.47 4.38
CA LYS A 405 23.35 -4.96 3.70
C LYS A 405 23.23 -3.49 3.27
N GLU A 406 22.02 -2.93 3.25
CA GLU A 406 21.76 -1.61 2.67
C GLU A 406 21.44 -0.52 3.73
N VAL A 407 21.48 -0.89 5.01
CA VAL A 407 21.54 0.05 6.17
C VAL A 407 22.98 0.16 6.70
N VAL A 408 23.97 -0.40 5.99
CA VAL A 408 25.41 -0.38 6.30
C VAL A 408 26.16 0.56 5.38
#